data_AF-A0A9E5S8A8-F1
#
_entry.id   AF-A0A9E5S8A8-F1
#
_cell.length_a   1.000
_cell.length_b   1.000
_cell.length_c   1.000
_cell.angle_alpha   90.00
_cell.angle_beta   90.00
_cell.angle_gamma   90.00
#
_symmetry.space_group_name_H-M   'P 1'
#
loop_
_entity.id
_entity.type
_entity.pdbx_description
1 polymer ?
#
loop_
_entity_poly.entity_id
_entity_poly.type
_entity_poly.pdbx_seq_one_letter_code
_entity_poly.pdbx_strand_id
1 'polypeptide(L)' 'METISFFDGRKIPLERHKVRIVQQLNLLPVEERLARIKEASNNLYLLRNKDIF' A
#
# COMPACT_ATOMS: atom_id res chain seq x y z
N MET A 1 9.44 9.46 29.32
CA MET A 1 8.97 9.29 27.94
C MET A 1 10.17 8.89 27.11
N GLU A 2 10.22 7.66 26.62
CA GLU A 2 11.31 7.25 25.72
C GLU A 2 11.14 7.95 24.37
N THR A 3 12.19 8.64 23.93
CA THR A 3 12.24 9.27 22.63
C THR A 3 12.60 8.22 21.60
N ILE A 4 11.60 7.73 20.86
CA ILE A 4 11.85 6.86 19.71
C ILE A 4 12.59 7.68 18.66
N SER A 5 13.80 7.25 18.30
CA SER A 5 14.65 7.89 17.29
C SER A 5 14.93 6.94 16.14
N PHE A 6 14.98 7.48 14.93
CA PHE A 6 15.48 6.74 13.78
C PHE A 6 17.00 6.63 13.84
N PHE A 7 17.54 5.52 13.34
CA PHE A 7 18.98 5.26 13.30
C PHE A 7 19.77 6.36 12.56
N ASP A 8 19.15 6.98 11.55
CA ASP A 8 19.76 8.04 10.73
C ASP A 8 19.55 9.46 11.29
N GLY A 9 18.97 9.60 12.50
CA GLY A 9 18.74 10.88 13.15
C GLY A 9 17.59 11.72 12.58
N ARG A 10 16.87 11.23 11.56
CA ARG A 10 15.70 11.95 11.01
C ARG A 10 14.56 11.98 12.03
N LYS A 11 13.90 13.13 12.13
CA LYS A 11 12.69 13.32 12.94
C LYS A 11 11.46 13.15 12.07
N ILE A 12 11.02 11.91 11.88
CA ILE A 12 9.77 11.61 11.16
C ILE A 12 8.66 11.48 12.21
N PRO A 13 7.51 12.17 12.04
CA PRO A 13 6.37 11.99 12.91
C PRO A 13 5.94 10.52 12.91
N LEU A 14 5.84 9.94 14.12
CA LEU A 14 5.24 8.62 14.27
C LEU A 14 3.72 8.73 14.25
N GLU A 15 3.08 7.79 13.56
CA GLU A 15 1.64 7.63 13.64
C GLU A 15 1.24 7.39 15.10
N ARG A 16 0.39 8.26 15.64
CA ARG A 16 -0.04 8.22 17.05
C ARG A 16 -1.31 7.40 17.22
N HIS A 17 -1.97 7.02 16.13
CA HIS A 17 -3.15 6.16 16.14
C HIS A 17 -2.75 4.69 16.05
N LYS A 18 -3.35 3.86 16.91
CA LYS A 18 -3.17 2.40 16.85
C LYS A 18 -4.14 1.78 15.86
N VAL A 19 -3.64 0.93 14.95
CA VAL A 19 -4.49 0.12 14.07
C VAL A 19 -5.40 -0.79 14.92
N ARG A 20 -6.72 -0.73 14.67
CA ARG A 20 -7.71 -1.54 15.40
C ARG A 20 -8.38 -2.63 14.57
N ILE A 21 -8.48 -2.42 13.26
CA ILE A 21 -9.11 -3.33 12.31
C ILE A 21 -8.16 -3.48 11.14
N VAL A 22 -7.96 -4.70 10.65
CA VAL A 22 -7.12 -5.01 9.49
C VAL A 22 -7.99 -5.55 8.35
N GLN A 23 -7.59 -5.23 7.12
CA GLN A 23 -8.20 -5.79 5.92
C GLN A 23 -7.16 -6.67 5.23
N GLN A 24 -7.53 -7.91 4.91
CA GLN A 24 -6.68 -8.77 4.09
C GLN A 24 -6.67 -8.23 2.66
N LEU A 25 -5.47 -7.98 2.14
CA LEU A 25 -5.23 -7.56 0.77
C LEU A 25 -4.67 -8.74 -0.03
N ASN A 26 -5.07 -8.84 -1.29
CA ASN A 26 -4.49 -9.77 -2.24
C ASN A 26 -3.62 -9.00 -3.24
N LEU A 27 -2.34 -8.89 -2.90
CA LEU A 27 -1.38 -8.20 -3.76
C LEU A 27 -0.96 -9.12 -4.91
N LEU A 28 -1.53 -8.86 -6.09
CA LEU A 28 -1.18 -9.60 -7.30
C LEU A 28 0.32 -9.49 -7.61
N PRO A 29 0.95 -10.58 -8.09
CA PRO A 29 2.30 -10.54 -8.66
C PRO A 29 2.43 -9.49 -9.76
N VAL A 30 3.66 -9.02 -9.99
CA VAL A 30 3.90 -7.90 -10.92
C VAL A 30 3.46 -8.22 -12.35
N GLU A 31 3.61 -9.47 -12.78
CA GLU A 31 3.20 -9.98 -14.08
C GLU A 31 1.68 -9.91 -14.24
N GLU A 32 0.92 -10.27 -13.19
CA GLU A 32 -0.53 -10.19 -13.19
C GLU A 32 -1.02 -8.75 -13.15
N ARG A 33 -0.38 -7.87 -12.37
CA ARG A 33 -0.68 -6.43 -12.39
C ARG A 33 -0.49 -5.83 -13.79
N LEU A 34 0.57 -6.24 -14.49
CA LEU A 34 0.82 -5.81 -15.87
C LEU A 34 -0.26 -6.32 -16.83
N ALA A 35 -0.76 -7.53 -16.65
CA ALA A 35 -1.87 -8.05 -17.45
C ALA A 35 -3.16 -7.24 -17.18
N ARG A 36 -3.53 -7.02 -15.92
CA ARG A 36 -4.74 -6.26 -15.54
C ARG A 36 -4.72 -4.84 -16.07
N ILE A 37 -3.60 -4.11 -15.95
CA ILE A 37 -3.51 -2.74 -16.45
C ILE A 37 -3.58 -2.67 -17.98
N LYS A 38 -3.04 -3.67 -18.69
CA LYS A 38 -3.18 -3.78 -20.15
C LYS A 38 -4.61 -4.07 -20.58
N GLU A 39 -5.31 -4.98 -19.88
CA GLU A 39 -6.74 -5.24 -20.09
C GLU A 39 -7.58 -3.99 -19.85
N ALA A 40 -7.20 -3.17 -18.87
CA ALA A 40 -7.78 -1.86 -18.58
C ALA A 40 -7.32 -0.73 -19.53
N SER A 41 -6.68 -1.06 -20.66
CA SER A 41 -6.18 -0.08 -21.65
C SER A 41 -5.27 1.00 -21.02
N ASN A 42 -4.47 0.59 -20.03
CA ASN A 42 -3.61 1.45 -19.22
C ASN A 42 -4.32 2.59 -18.48
N ASN A 43 -5.62 2.45 -18.23
CA ASN A 43 -6.41 3.41 -17.45
C ASN A 43 -6.72 2.85 -16.05
N LEU A 44 -6.16 3.49 -15.02
CA LEU A 44 -6.34 3.06 -13.62
C LEU A 44 -7.80 3.13 -13.15
N TYR A 45 -8.63 4.01 -13.74
CA TYR A 45 -10.05 4.13 -13.39
C TYR A 45 -10.90 2.94 -13.88
N LEU A 46 -10.36 2.11 -14.78
CA LEU A 46 -11.05 0.93 -15.29
C LEU A 46 -10.66 -0.36 -14.53
N LEU A 47 -9.70 -0.29 -13.61
CA LEU A 47 -9.31 -1.44 -12.77
C LEU A 47 -10.35 -1.70 -11.69
N ARG A 48 -10.56 -2.97 -11.35
CA ARG A 48 -11.41 -3.35 -10.21
C ARG A 48 -10.58 -3.30 -8.93
N ASN A 49 -11.22 -3.03 -7.80
CA ASN A 49 -10.54 -2.97 -6.49
C ASN A 49 -9.71 -4.23 -6.22
N LYS A 50 -10.21 -5.42 -6.54
CA LYS A 50 -9.49 -6.70 -6.35
C LYS A 50 -8.20 -6.85 -7.17
N ASP A 51 -8.02 -6.03 -8.20
CA ASP A 51 -6.84 -6.03 -9.07
C ASP A 51 -5.78 -5.03 -8.55
N ILE A 52 -6.12 -4.25 -7.52
CA ILE A 52 -5.29 -3.24 -6.85
C ILE A 52 -5.00 -3.65 -5.39
N PHE A 53 -6.04 -4.10 -4.68
CA PHE A 53 -6.11 -4.31 -3.24
C PHE A 53 -6.54 -5.74 -2.91
#